data_AF-A0A2E3NXU5-F1
#
_entry.id   AF-A0A2E3NXU5-F1
#
_cell.length_a   1.000
_cell.length_b   1.000
_cell.length_c   1.000
_cell.angle_alpha   90.00
_cell.angle_beta   90.00
_cell.angle_gamma   90.00
#
_symmetry.space_group_name_H-M   'P 1'
#
loop_
_entity.id
_entity.type
_entity.pdbx_description
1 polymer ?
#
loop_
_entity_poly.entity_id
_entity_poly.type
_entity_poly.pdbx_seq_one_letter_code
_entity_poly.pdbx_strand_id
1 'polypeptide(L)'
;MWAMPANIMATRDFIKEMPGKLTGIIAGSIIYVNAKYAGDLLPSKFQNFATDNMEMIGGILIALSLLNLGIGWYMAATELD
;
A
#
# COMPACT_ATOMS: atom_id res chain seq x y z
N MET A 1 30.70 5.52 22.22
CA MET A 1 29.73 5.51 21.13
C MET A 1 29.29 4.06 20.97
N TRP A 2 28.13 3.68 21.51
CA TRP A 2 27.67 2.29 21.45
C TRP A 2 27.08 2.02 20.07
N ALA A 3 27.65 1.07 19.33
CA ALA A 3 27.05 0.58 18.09
C ALA A 3 25.74 -0.14 18.45
N MET A 4 24.62 0.33 17.91
CA MET A 4 23.35 -0.40 18.05
C MET A 4 23.45 -1.69 17.23
N PRO A 5 22.93 -2.82 17.74
CA PRO A 5 22.86 -4.05 16.97
C PRO A 5 22.08 -3.80 15.68
N ALA A 6 22.58 -4.36 14.57
CA ALA A 6 22.10 -4.00 13.24
C ALA A 6 20.59 -4.26 13.03
N ASN A 7 19.93 -5.11 13.84
CA ASN A 7 18.50 -5.45 13.68
C ASN A 7 17.63 -4.30 14.18
N ILE A 8 18.11 -3.58 15.19
CA ILE A 8 17.45 -2.40 15.75
C ILE A 8 17.59 -1.25 14.76
N MET A 9 18.72 -1.18 14.04
CA MET A 9 18.94 -0.18 13.00
C MET A 9 18.01 -0.42 11.80
N ALA A 10 17.97 -1.64 11.25
CA ALA A 10 17.09 -2.02 10.14
C ALA A 10 15.59 -1.84 10.48
N THR A 11 15.18 -2.27 11.67
CA THR A 11 13.79 -2.09 12.14
C THR A 11 13.43 -0.62 12.29
N ARG A 12 14.32 0.21 12.87
CA ARG A 12 14.08 1.64 13.03
C ARG A 12 13.97 2.35 11.68
N ASP A 13 14.80 1.98 10.72
CA ASP A 13 14.77 2.59 9.39
C ASP A 13 13.51 2.18 8.62
N PHE A 14 13.08 0.91 8.73
CA PHE A 14 11.77 0.47 8.22
C PHE A 14 10.60 1.26 8.81
N ILE A 15 10.60 1.50 10.14
CA ILE A 15 9.54 2.29 10.80
C ILE A 15 9.52 3.74 10.29
N LYS A 16 10.68 4.35 10.05
CA LYS A 16 10.75 5.72 9.49
C LYS A 16 10.18 5.79 8.07
N GLU A 17 10.35 4.74 7.28
CA GLU A 17 9.82 4.68 5.91
C GLU A 17 8.33 4.30 5.87
N MET A 18 7.80 3.72 6.95
CA MET A 18 6.43 3.22 7.03
C MET A 18 5.37 4.26 6.61
N PRO A 19 5.41 5.53 7.04
CA PRO A 19 4.45 6.54 6.57
C PRO A 19 4.42 6.68 5.03
N GLY A 20 5.59 6.65 4.40
CA GLY A 20 5.71 6.66 2.94
C GLY A 20 5.11 5.41 2.31
N LYS A 21 5.41 4.23 2.86
CA LYS A 21 4.87 2.94 2.37
C LYS A 21 3.34 2.82 2.56
N LEU A 22 2.79 3.42 3.61
CA LEU A 22 1.33 3.46 3.86
C LEU A 22 0.60 4.37 2.87
N THR A 23 1.26 5.37 2.28
CA THR A 23 0.65 6.26 1.28
C THR A 23 0.02 5.48 0.13
N GLY A 24 0.66 4.40 -0.34
CA GLY A 24 0.11 3.53 -1.37
C GLY A 24 -1.19 2.87 -0.92
N ILE A 25 -1.21 2.27 0.28
CA ILE A 25 -2.41 1.66 0.84
C ILE A 25 -3.55 2.67 0.96
N ILE A 26 -3.25 3.88 1.45
CA ILE A 26 -4.23 4.97 1.60
C ILE A 26 -4.78 5.39 0.24
N ALA A 27 -3.91 5.65 -0.75
CA ALA A 27 -4.32 6.04 -2.09
C ALA A 27 -5.18 4.96 -2.77
N GLY A 28 -4.77 3.70 -2.69
CA GLY A 28 -5.53 2.58 -3.24
C GLY A 28 -6.89 2.41 -2.55
N SER A 29 -6.94 2.61 -1.22
CA SER A 29 -8.18 2.57 -0.45
C SER A 29 -9.15 3.67 -0.86
N ILE A 30 -8.65 4.90 -1.05
CA ILE A 30 -9.47 6.02 -1.54
C ILE A 30 -10.06 5.68 -2.91
N ILE A 31 -9.26 5.14 -3.83
CA ILE A 31 -9.74 4.75 -5.16
C ILE A 31 -10.81 3.65 -5.05
N TYR A 32 -10.53 2.60 -4.28
CA TYR A 32 -11.42 1.45 -4.12
C TYR A 32 -12.78 1.85 -3.54
N VAL A 33 -12.78 2.59 -2.43
CA VAL A 33 -14.01 3.00 -1.72
C VAL A 33 -14.83 4.00 -2.54
N ASN A 34 -14.18 4.83 -3.37
CA ASN A 34 -14.86 5.81 -4.21
C ASN A 34 -15.16 5.32 -5.63
N ALA A 35 -14.81 4.08 -5.98
CA ALA A 35 -14.98 3.55 -7.33
C ALA A 35 -16.42 3.65 -7.83
N LYS A 36 -17.39 3.25 -6.99
CA LYS A 36 -18.82 3.36 -7.31
C LYS A 36 -19.26 4.80 -7.50
N TYR A 37 -18.86 5.70 -6.60
CA TYR A 37 -19.20 7.12 -6.70
C TYR A 37 -18.64 7.74 -7.99
N ALA A 38 -17.40 7.43 -8.35
CA ALA A 38 -16.79 7.89 -9.60
C ALA A 38 -17.47 7.28 -10.84
N GLY A 39 -17.89 6.01 -10.76
CA GLY A 39 -18.68 5.34 -11.78
C GLY A 39 -20.03 6.01 -12.01
N ASP A 40 -20.76 6.33 -10.95
CA ASP A 40 -22.09 6.96 -11.01
C ASP A 40 -22.09 8.34 -11.71
N LEU A 41 -20.96 9.04 -11.69
CA LEU A 41 -20.76 10.32 -12.40
C LEU A 41 -20.63 10.16 -13.93
N LEU A 42 -20.42 8.94 -14.42
CA LEU A 42 -20.27 8.65 -15.84
C LEU A 42 -21.60 8.26 -16.50
N PRO A 43 -21.72 8.37 -17.84
CA PRO A 43 -22.89 7.90 -18.57
C PRO A 43 -23.15 6.41 -18.30
N SER A 44 -24.42 6.00 -18.22
CA SER A 44 -24.87 4.63 -17.87
C SER A 44 -24.15 3.50 -18.62
N LYS A 45 -23.78 3.73 -19.89
CA LYS A 45 -23.02 2.77 -20.71
C LYS A 45 -21.63 2.42 -20.14
N PHE A 46 -21.03 3.32 -19.37
CA PHE A 46 -19.67 3.21 -18.86
C PHE A 46 -19.59 3.07 -17.34
N GLN A 47 -20.70 3.21 -16.60
CA GLN A 47 -20.71 3.20 -15.13
C GLN A 47 -20.09 1.92 -14.54
N ASN A 48 -20.60 0.75 -14.96
CA ASN A 48 -20.08 -0.53 -14.47
C ASN A 48 -18.63 -0.74 -14.89
N PHE A 49 -18.30 -0.44 -16.16
CA PHE A 49 -16.94 -0.58 -16.65
C PHE A 49 -15.95 0.26 -15.83
N ALA A 50 -16.28 1.53 -15.57
CA ALA A 50 -15.40 2.40 -14.79
C ALA A 50 -15.33 1.96 -13.32
N THR A 51 -16.46 1.59 -12.72
CA THR A 51 -16.52 1.11 -11.33
C THR A 51 -15.64 -0.13 -11.14
N ASP A 52 -15.85 -1.17 -11.95
CA ASP A 52 -15.14 -2.45 -11.84
C ASP A 52 -13.63 -2.26 -12.03
N ASN A 53 -13.22 -1.43 -12.99
CA ASN A 53 -11.81 -1.15 -13.22
C ASN A 53 -11.19 -0.32 -12.10
N MET A 54 -11.90 0.65 -11.53
CA MET A 54 -11.41 1.42 -10.40
C MET A 54 -11.29 0.56 -9.14
N GLU A 55 -12.27 -0.31 -8.87
CA GLU A 55 -12.17 -1.29 -7.79
C GLU A 55 -10.96 -2.22 -8.00
N MET A 56 -10.77 -2.72 -9.22
CA MET A 56 -9.62 -3.57 -9.54
C MET A 56 -8.29 -2.83 -9.33
N ILE A 57 -8.15 -1.61 -9.86
CA ILE A 57 -6.92 -0.81 -9.72
C ILE A 57 -6.65 -0.48 -8.26
N GLY A 58 -7.66 0.00 -7.52
CA GLY A 58 -7.55 0.30 -6.11
C GLY A 58 -7.13 -0.93 -5.30
N GLY A 59 -7.78 -2.07 -5.55
CA GLY A 59 -7.47 -3.35 -4.92
C GLY A 59 -6.05 -3.84 -5.19
N ILE A 60 -5.61 -3.81 -6.46
CA ILE A 60 -4.24 -4.17 -6.85
C ILE A 60 -3.22 -3.27 -6.14
N LEU A 61 -3.48 -1.97 -6.09
CA LEU A 61 -2.54 -1.02 -5.49
C LEU A 61 -2.42 -1.23 -3.96
N ILE A 62 -3.54 -1.52 -3.28
CA ILE A 62 -3.54 -1.93 -1.87
C ILE A 62 -2.73 -3.22 -1.69
N ALA A 63 -3.03 -4.25 -2.49
CA ALA A 63 -2.38 -5.55 -2.39
C ALA A 63 -0.86 -5.46 -2.60
N LEU A 64 -0.41 -4.75 -3.63
CA LEU A 64 1.01 -4.53 -3.91
C LEU A 64 1.69 -3.72 -2.80
N SER A 65 1.00 -2.73 -2.24
CA SER A 65 1.55 -1.93 -1.14
C SER A 65 1.69 -2.76 0.15
N LEU A 66 0.72 -3.63 0.45
CA LEU A 66 0.80 -4.59 1.54
C LEU A 66 1.92 -5.61 1.33
N LEU A 67 2.08 -6.12 0.11
CA LEU A 67 3.19 -7.01 -0.27
C LEU A 67 4.54 -6.33 -0.04
N ASN A 68 4.70 -5.09 -0.51
CA ASN A 68 5.92 -4.31 -0.30
C ASN A 68 6.21 -4.05 1.18
N LEU A 69 5.17 -3.76 1.97
CA LEU A 69 5.29 -3.57 3.42
C LEU A 69 5.69 -4.88 4.11
N GLY A 70 5.06 -6.00 3.74
CA GLY A 70 5.36 -7.33 4.27
C GLY A 70 6.78 -7.80 3.94
N ILE A 71 7.23 -7.60 2.70
CA ILE A 71 8.61 -7.90 2.29
C ILE A 71 9.60 -7.02 3.05
N GLY A 72 9.34 -5.70 3.14
CA GLY A 72 10.22 -4.79 3.88
C GLY A 72 10.30 -5.11 5.37
N TRP A 73 9.18 -5.52 5.97
CA TRP A 73 9.16 -5.97 7.36
C TRP A 73 9.93 -7.29 7.53
N TYR A 74 9.70 -8.26 6.63
CA TYR A 74 10.41 -9.55 6.65
C TYR A 74 11.91 -9.33 6.57
N MET A 75 12.39 -8.54 5.60
CA MET A 75 13.81 -8.21 5.47
C MET A 75 14.35 -7.51 6.73
N ALA A 76 13.66 -6.51 7.26
CA ALA A 76 14.11 -5.83 8.49
C ALA A 76 14.15 -6.76 9.71
N ALA A 77 13.28 -7.79 9.75
CA ALA A 77 13.22 -8.77 10.81
C ALA A 77 14.25 -9.91 10.65
N THR A 78 14.62 -10.28 9.42
CA THR A 78 15.46 -11.44 9.12
C THR A 78 16.86 -11.11 8.59
N GLU A 79 17.20 -9.85 8.28
CA GLU A 79 18.54 -9.49 7.79
C GLU A 79 19.68 -9.71 8.80
N LEU A 80 19.41 -10.30 9.97
CA LEU A 80 20.43 -10.72 10.95
C LEU A 80 20.13 -12.09 11.56
N ASP A 81 20.06 -13.11 10.71
CA ASP A 81 20.71 -14.39 10.99
C ASP A 81 22.01 -14.49 10.18
#